data_AF-A0A7K3B3T0-F1
#
_entry.id   AF-A0A7K3B3T0-F1
#
_cell.length_a   1.000
_cell.length_b   1.000
_cell.length_c   1.000
_cell.angle_alpha   90.00
_cell.angle_beta   90.00
_cell.angle_gamma   90.00
#
_symmetry.space_group_name_H-M   'P 1'
#
loop_
_entity.id
_entity.type
_entity.pdbx_description
1 polymer ?
#
loop_
_entity_poly.entity_id
_entity_poly.type
_entity_poly.pdbx_seq_one_letter_code
_entity_poly.pdbx_strand_id
1 'polypeptide(L)'
;MRNIELLAPAARQVDAAGLRELDADELARYVADPAHPWWRREPCVRALAGRVPEGRVAELIARVQDPDDTSEVRIALLDLLGTRAELLPWLRHEDRRGDDGFGMREAFLAARGRLGDRSALPELATLAASEWPRQQAVGKAGLYALARRYGNEAILADLGDERPEDRAARLGLQDEELNVFALADPDRSVAFLAQSLLTDEHRLRAYLNEAPTTEAKLWAAYALYHLTEDAAEARAMYDHLGRPRVEVAGLDEELRGVIVHEYAGGCEERSDPRWRIEVLCTEPPARPDQDEQLGRAMAALTAAGFEPASPVSAGNHHQQGEGTYHVIACRGNLVHISTLGRFATGYDADPTARQALEAAGFRWIDDETGAIKVTDLCVYYFGGRVPLTVDTLLFYWQD
;
A
#
# COMPACT_ATOMS: atom_id res chain seq x y z
N MET A 1 18.12 -44.30 -1.01
CA MET A 1 18.79 -43.04 -0.62
C MET A 1 17.86 -41.90 -0.94
N ARG A 2 17.56 -41.01 0.02
CA ARG A 2 16.94 -39.71 -0.30
C ARG A 2 18.04 -38.87 -0.98
N ASN A 3 17.74 -38.29 -2.15
CA ASN A 3 18.63 -37.37 -2.84
C ASN A 3 17.88 -36.06 -3.13
N ILE A 4 18.61 -35.00 -3.48
CA ILE A 4 18.04 -33.66 -3.66
C ILE A 4 16.95 -33.65 -4.74
N GLU A 5 17.10 -34.43 -5.81
CA GLU A 5 16.14 -34.51 -6.92
C GLU A 5 14.80 -35.12 -6.51
N LEU A 6 14.81 -36.11 -5.60
CA LEU A 6 13.59 -36.71 -5.04
C LEU A 6 12.93 -35.81 -4.01
N LEU A 7 13.71 -34.99 -3.30
CA LEU A 7 13.22 -34.07 -2.28
C LEU A 7 12.74 -32.74 -2.87
N ALA A 8 13.21 -32.38 -4.06
CA ALA A 8 12.76 -31.23 -4.83
C ALA A 8 12.54 -31.63 -6.30
N PRO A 9 11.49 -32.41 -6.62
CA PRO A 9 11.26 -32.92 -7.97
C PRO A 9 10.83 -31.87 -8.97
N ALA A 10 10.09 -30.84 -8.54
CA ALA A 10 9.58 -29.76 -9.37
C ALA A 10 9.46 -28.44 -8.60
N ALA A 11 9.28 -27.33 -9.31
CA ALA A 11 8.99 -26.05 -8.69
C ALA A 11 7.77 -26.15 -7.76
N ARG A 12 7.88 -25.58 -6.56
CA ARG A 12 6.85 -25.63 -5.48
C ARG A 12 6.57 -27.02 -4.88
N GLN A 13 7.29 -28.06 -5.30
CA GLN A 13 7.23 -29.39 -4.68
C GLN A 13 8.57 -29.65 -4.00
N VAL A 14 8.66 -29.29 -2.71
CA VAL A 14 9.90 -29.35 -1.93
C VAL A 14 9.64 -29.95 -0.57
N ASP A 15 10.33 -31.04 -0.25
CA ASP A 15 10.45 -31.58 1.10
C ASP A 15 11.58 -30.85 1.85
N ALA A 16 11.23 -29.69 2.41
CA ALA A 16 12.17 -28.86 3.16
C ALA A 16 12.70 -29.55 4.44
N ALA A 17 11.94 -30.50 5.00
CA ALA A 17 12.39 -31.26 6.16
C ALA A 17 13.44 -32.29 5.75
N GLY A 18 13.19 -33.04 4.68
CA GLY A 18 14.15 -33.98 4.11
C GLY A 18 15.44 -33.30 3.65
N LEU A 19 15.37 -32.10 3.05
CA LEU A 19 16.57 -31.34 2.68
C LEU A 19 17.40 -30.94 3.91
N ARG A 20 16.77 -30.64 5.05
CA ARG A 20 17.48 -30.33 6.30
C ARG A 20 18.22 -31.53 6.89
N GLU A 21 17.82 -32.75 6.56
CA GLU A 21 18.46 -34.00 6.99
C GLU A 21 19.68 -34.40 6.14
N LEU A 22 19.81 -33.86 4.91
CA LEU A 22 20.96 -34.13 4.05
C LEU A 22 22.23 -33.48 4.56
N ASP A 23 23.39 -34.00 4.15
CA ASP A 23 24.69 -33.44 4.50
C ASP A 23 24.84 -31.99 4.01
N ALA A 24 25.41 -31.13 4.86
CA ALA A 24 25.54 -29.71 4.55
C ALA A 24 26.59 -29.41 3.47
N ASP A 25 27.67 -30.21 3.37
CA ASP A 25 28.65 -30.06 2.29
C ASP A 25 28.05 -30.49 0.94
N GLU A 26 27.25 -31.56 0.93
CA GLU A 26 26.49 -31.98 -0.24
C GLU A 26 25.55 -30.88 -0.74
N LEU A 27 24.76 -30.28 0.15
CA LEU A 27 23.87 -29.18 -0.21
C LEU A 27 24.63 -27.94 -0.68
N ALA A 28 25.72 -27.58 -0.02
CA ALA A 28 26.53 -26.42 -0.41
C ALA A 28 27.13 -26.59 -1.81
N ARG A 29 27.64 -27.79 -2.15
CA ARG A 29 28.09 -28.11 -3.52
C ARG A 29 26.95 -28.03 -4.52
N TYR A 30 25.79 -28.55 -4.19
CA TYR A 30 24.62 -28.50 -5.08
C TYR A 30 24.17 -27.06 -5.35
N VAL A 31 24.19 -26.22 -4.32
CA VAL A 31 23.87 -24.79 -4.44
C VAL A 31 24.92 -24.05 -5.30
N ALA A 32 26.19 -24.41 -5.18
CA ALA A 32 27.28 -23.79 -5.90
C ALA A 32 27.30 -24.09 -7.41
N ASP A 33 26.69 -25.19 -7.86
CA ASP A 33 26.68 -25.59 -9.26
C ASP A 33 25.55 -24.88 -10.05
N PRO A 34 25.87 -23.97 -10.98
CA PRO A 34 24.86 -23.27 -11.78
C PRO A 34 24.17 -24.17 -12.83
N ALA A 35 24.67 -25.39 -13.07
CA ALA A 35 24.00 -26.35 -13.94
C ALA A 35 22.69 -26.88 -13.34
N HIS A 36 22.53 -26.76 -12.01
CA HIS A 36 21.29 -27.11 -11.34
C HIS A 36 20.26 -25.96 -11.44
N PRO A 37 18.96 -26.27 -11.62
CA PRO A 37 17.96 -25.24 -11.76
C PRO A 37 17.74 -24.47 -10.45
N TRP A 38 17.49 -23.17 -10.56
CA TRP A 38 17.32 -22.26 -9.43
C TRP A 38 16.28 -22.75 -8.42
N TRP A 39 15.17 -23.33 -8.90
CA TRP A 39 14.07 -23.80 -8.06
C TRP A 39 14.41 -25.03 -7.20
N ARG A 40 15.55 -25.70 -7.45
CA ARG A 40 16.14 -26.70 -6.53
C ARG A 40 17.24 -26.11 -5.66
N ARG A 41 18.06 -25.23 -6.22
CA ARG A 41 19.17 -24.57 -5.51
C ARG A 41 18.65 -23.70 -4.37
N GLU A 42 17.62 -22.90 -4.62
CA GLU A 42 17.05 -21.96 -3.66
C GLU A 42 16.54 -22.63 -2.36
N PRO A 43 15.78 -23.74 -2.40
CA PRO A 43 15.45 -24.49 -1.20
C PRO A 43 16.65 -25.14 -0.49
N CYS A 44 17.68 -25.55 -1.24
CA CYS A 44 18.90 -26.08 -0.65
C CYS A 44 19.65 -25.00 0.14
N VAL A 45 19.69 -23.76 -0.37
CA VAL A 45 20.23 -22.61 0.36
C VAL A 45 19.51 -22.42 1.70
N ARG A 46 18.16 -22.42 1.68
CA ARG A 46 17.36 -22.31 2.92
C ARG A 46 17.65 -23.44 3.89
N ALA A 47 17.86 -24.66 3.39
CA ALA A 47 18.19 -25.83 4.21
C ALA A 47 19.60 -25.74 4.85
N LEU A 48 20.49 -24.85 4.41
CA LEU A 48 21.81 -24.60 5.00
C LEU A 48 21.79 -23.65 6.21
N ALA A 49 20.64 -23.05 6.54
CA ALA A 49 20.52 -22.12 7.65
C ALA A 49 21.11 -22.67 8.96
N GLY A 50 22.07 -21.94 9.54
CA GLY A 50 22.76 -22.32 10.79
C GLY A 50 23.80 -23.43 10.67
N ARG A 51 24.08 -23.95 9.46
CA ARG A 51 24.99 -25.08 9.24
C ARG A 51 25.83 -24.98 7.97
N VAL A 52 26.19 -23.76 7.57
CA VAL A 52 27.04 -23.50 6.40
C VAL A 52 28.44 -24.09 6.64
N PRO A 53 28.95 -25.00 5.79
CA PRO A 53 30.32 -25.50 5.94
C PRO A 53 31.35 -24.41 5.63
N GLU A 54 32.27 -24.13 6.55
CA GLU A 54 33.27 -23.05 6.38
C GLU A 54 34.13 -23.21 5.11
N GLY A 55 34.48 -24.45 4.75
CA GLY A 55 35.22 -24.74 3.52
C GLY A 55 34.50 -24.39 2.22
N ARG A 56 33.19 -24.09 2.28
CA ARG A 56 32.32 -23.75 1.14
C ARG A 56 31.93 -22.28 1.07
N VAL A 57 32.23 -21.49 2.11
CA VAL A 57 31.79 -20.09 2.20
C VAL A 57 32.26 -19.27 1.00
N ALA A 58 33.53 -19.38 0.61
CA ALA A 58 34.07 -18.64 -0.53
C ALA A 58 33.36 -18.97 -1.85
N GLU A 59 33.02 -20.25 -2.06
CA GLU A 59 32.31 -20.74 -3.23
C GLU A 59 30.87 -20.20 -3.28
N LEU A 60 30.17 -20.20 -2.15
CA LEU A 60 28.82 -19.64 -2.04
C LEU A 60 28.81 -18.11 -2.17
N ILE A 61 29.81 -17.41 -1.63
CA ILE A 61 30.01 -15.97 -1.85
C ILE A 61 30.22 -15.68 -3.34
N ALA A 62 31.03 -16.48 -4.04
CA ALA A 62 31.23 -16.29 -5.47
C ALA A 62 29.93 -16.40 -6.27
N ARG A 63 28.97 -17.23 -5.84
CA ARG A 63 27.62 -17.30 -6.45
C ARG A 63 26.77 -16.07 -6.15
N VAL A 64 26.81 -15.52 -4.93
CA VAL A 64 26.16 -14.23 -4.61
C VAL A 64 26.66 -13.13 -5.56
N GLN A 65 27.97 -13.15 -5.82
CA GLN A 65 28.69 -12.14 -6.60
C GLN A 65 28.51 -12.26 -8.11
N ASP A 66 28.08 -13.42 -8.59
CA ASP A 66 27.91 -13.74 -10.01
C ASP A 66 26.64 -13.05 -10.57
N PRO A 67 26.77 -12.04 -11.45
CA PRO A 67 25.61 -11.36 -12.02
C PRO A 67 24.82 -12.24 -12.99
N ASP A 68 25.44 -13.29 -13.55
CA ASP A 68 24.80 -14.21 -14.49
C ASP A 68 23.98 -15.31 -13.77
N ASP A 69 24.08 -15.40 -12.44
CA ASP A 69 23.25 -16.30 -11.64
C ASP A 69 21.85 -15.71 -11.37
N THR A 70 20.90 -16.59 -11.10
CA THR A 70 19.50 -16.22 -10.84
C THR A 70 19.34 -15.39 -9.57
N SER A 71 18.48 -14.35 -9.64
CA SER A 71 18.22 -13.47 -8.50
C SER A 71 17.67 -14.23 -7.31
N GLU A 72 16.84 -15.26 -7.52
CA GLU A 72 16.25 -16.09 -6.46
C GLU A 72 17.33 -16.78 -5.61
N VAL A 73 18.34 -17.38 -6.24
CA VAL A 73 19.43 -18.05 -5.54
C VAL A 73 20.34 -17.03 -4.87
N ARG A 74 20.67 -15.92 -5.56
CA ARG A 74 21.52 -14.86 -5.02
C ARG A 74 20.90 -14.20 -3.79
N ILE A 75 19.60 -13.92 -3.80
CA ILE A 75 18.84 -13.39 -2.65
C ILE A 75 18.87 -14.39 -1.49
N ALA A 76 18.55 -15.66 -1.74
CA ALA A 76 18.58 -16.68 -0.70
C ALA A 76 19.97 -16.82 -0.07
N LEU A 77 21.02 -16.74 -0.87
CA LEU A 77 22.40 -16.78 -0.40
C LEU A 77 22.79 -15.52 0.39
N LEU A 78 22.30 -14.33 0.01
CA LEU A 78 22.46 -13.10 0.79
C LEU A 78 21.73 -13.13 2.12
N ASP A 79 20.60 -13.82 2.22
CA ASP A 79 19.93 -14.07 3.49
C ASP A 79 20.70 -15.06 4.37
N LEU A 80 21.29 -16.09 3.77
CA LEU A 80 22.11 -17.08 4.48
C LEU A 80 23.44 -16.49 4.97
N LEU A 81 24.13 -15.72 4.11
CA LEU A 81 25.50 -15.25 4.33
C LEU A 81 25.58 -13.78 4.71
N GLY A 82 24.45 -13.07 4.80
CA GLY A 82 24.39 -11.61 4.98
C GLY A 82 24.91 -11.06 6.31
N THR A 83 25.56 -11.89 7.13
CA THR A 83 26.28 -11.50 8.36
C THR A 83 27.80 -11.68 8.22
N ARG A 84 28.29 -12.21 7.09
CA ARG A 84 29.70 -12.39 6.77
C ARG A 84 30.33 -11.07 6.34
N ALA A 85 31.27 -10.57 7.14
CA ALA A 85 31.92 -9.27 6.91
C ALA A 85 32.68 -9.21 5.59
N GLU A 86 33.09 -10.37 5.05
CA GLU A 86 33.76 -10.52 3.77
C GLU A 86 32.92 -9.98 2.58
N LEU A 87 31.59 -9.95 2.72
CA LEU A 87 30.69 -9.42 1.69
C LEU A 87 30.64 -7.89 1.65
N LEU A 88 31.00 -7.21 2.74
CA LEU A 88 30.75 -5.77 2.89
C LEU A 88 31.46 -4.90 1.84
N PRO A 89 32.75 -5.13 1.50
CA PRO A 89 33.42 -4.35 0.45
C PRO A 89 32.72 -4.46 -0.91
N TRP A 90 32.25 -5.66 -1.27
CA TRP A 90 31.53 -5.90 -2.51
C TRP A 90 30.12 -5.29 -2.49
N LEU A 91 29.39 -5.42 -1.37
CA LEU A 91 28.04 -4.85 -1.21
C LEU A 91 28.03 -3.31 -1.31
N ARG A 92 29.13 -2.66 -0.94
CA ARG A 92 29.28 -1.19 -1.02
C ARG A 92 29.61 -0.68 -2.42
N HIS A 93 30.01 -1.57 -3.33
CA HIS A 93 30.42 -1.16 -4.66
C HIS A 93 29.27 -0.51 -5.44
N GLU A 94 29.55 0.58 -6.15
CA GLU A 94 28.51 1.39 -6.82
C GLU A 94 27.72 0.61 -7.87
N ASP A 95 28.36 -0.36 -8.54
CA ASP A 95 27.71 -1.27 -9.50
C ASP A 95 26.48 -1.97 -8.93
N ARG A 96 26.38 -2.16 -7.60
CA ARG A 96 25.20 -2.79 -6.97
C ARG A 96 23.95 -1.92 -7.08
N ARG A 97 24.09 -0.61 -7.32
CA ARG A 97 22.96 0.30 -7.56
C ARG A 97 22.32 0.08 -8.94
N GLY A 98 23.06 -0.48 -9.89
CA GLY A 98 22.62 -0.75 -11.26
C GLY A 98 22.27 -2.21 -11.54
N ASP A 99 22.27 -3.09 -10.53
CA ASP A 99 21.79 -4.47 -10.67
C ASP A 99 20.25 -4.44 -10.82
N ASP A 100 19.77 -4.78 -12.01
CA ASP A 100 18.35 -4.79 -12.39
C ASP A 100 17.66 -6.14 -12.08
N GLY A 101 18.38 -7.05 -11.43
CA GLY A 101 17.83 -8.30 -10.93
C GLY A 101 16.66 -8.05 -9.97
N PHE A 102 15.55 -8.74 -10.21
CA PHE A 102 14.33 -8.55 -9.44
C PHE A 102 14.55 -8.77 -7.94
N GLY A 103 14.37 -7.73 -7.13
CA GLY A 103 14.53 -7.77 -5.67
C GLY A 103 15.97 -7.74 -5.15
N MET A 104 16.98 -7.64 -6.04
CA MET A 104 18.40 -7.64 -5.65
C MET A 104 18.79 -6.40 -4.87
N ARG A 105 18.28 -5.22 -5.26
CA ARG A 105 18.57 -3.95 -4.58
C ARG A 105 18.17 -4.00 -3.09
N GLU A 106 16.98 -4.51 -2.81
CA GLU A 106 16.47 -4.70 -1.45
C GLU A 106 17.32 -5.72 -0.68
N ALA A 107 17.72 -6.82 -1.32
CA ALA A 107 18.56 -7.84 -0.70
C ALA A 107 19.96 -7.30 -0.34
N PHE A 108 20.56 -6.46 -1.20
CA PHE A 108 21.82 -5.79 -0.87
C PHE A 108 21.68 -4.86 0.32
N LEU A 109 20.61 -4.06 0.37
CA LEU A 109 20.35 -3.15 1.48
C LEU A 109 20.07 -3.90 2.79
N ALA A 110 19.29 -4.99 2.76
CA ALA A 110 19.11 -5.89 3.89
C ALA A 110 20.44 -6.42 4.43
N ALA A 111 21.30 -6.96 3.56
CA ALA A 111 22.60 -7.48 3.95
C ALA A 111 23.52 -6.39 4.53
N ARG A 112 23.56 -5.20 3.91
CA ARG A 112 24.31 -4.04 4.42
C ARG A 112 23.83 -3.60 5.81
N GLY A 113 22.52 -3.53 6.03
CA GLY A 113 21.94 -3.24 7.35
C GLY A 113 22.34 -4.26 8.41
N ARG A 114 22.26 -5.56 8.10
CA ARG A 114 22.70 -6.67 8.99
C ARG A 114 24.19 -6.58 9.34
N LEU A 115 25.02 -6.16 8.39
CA LEU A 115 26.47 -6.00 8.56
C LEU A 115 26.87 -4.73 9.34
N GLY A 116 25.92 -3.84 9.64
CA GLY A 116 26.22 -2.59 10.34
C GLY A 116 26.65 -1.45 9.43
N ASP A 117 26.34 -1.49 8.13
CA ASP A 117 26.73 -0.43 7.22
C ASP A 117 25.86 0.83 7.35
N ARG A 118 26.28 1.77 8.21
CA ARG A 118 25.60 3.06 8.38
C ARG A 118 25.47 3.87 7.09
N SER A 119 26.34 3.64 6.10
CA SER A 119 26.21 4.33 4.79
C SER A 119 25.02 3.83 3.95
N ALA A 120 24.31 2.79 4.36
CA ALA A 120 23.06 2.34 3.75
C ALA A 120 21.81 2.99 4.37
N LEU A 121 21.99 3.83 5.41
CA LEU A 121 20.91 4.36 6.21
C LEU A 121 19.87 5.16 5.39
N PRO A 122 20.25 6.09 4.48
CA PRO A 122 19.27 6.84 3.69
C PRO A 122 18.43 5.94 2.78
N GLU A 123 19.04 4.95 2.15
CA GLU A 123 18.33 4.00 1.28
C GLU A 123 17.46 3.01 2.09
N LEU A 124 17.87 2.63 3.30
CA LEU A 124 17.05 1.84 4.22
C LEU A 124 15.84 2.61 4.73
N ALA A 125 16.00 3.90 5.04
CA ALA A 125 14.89 4.79 5.38
C ALA A 125 13.90 4.92 4.21
N THR A 126 14.42 5.05 2.99
CA THR A 126 13.60 5.06 1.76
C THR A 126 12.80 3.77 1.61
N LEU A 127 13.43 2.60 1.82
CA LEU A 127 12.71 1.32 1.79
C LEU A 127 11.67 1.24 2.91
N ALA A 128 11.99 1.71 4.12
CA ALA A 128 11.10 1.68 5.28
C ALA A 128 9.86 2.60 5.12
N ALA A 129 9.96 3.62 4.26
CA ALA A 129 8.86 4.49 3.86
C ALA A 129 8.15 4.02 2.57
N SER A 130 8.53 2.87 2.01
CA SER A 130 7.90 2.34 0.80
C SER A 130 6.45 1.93 1.06
N GLU A 131 5.59 2.23 0.08
CA GLU A 131 4.20 1.78 0.01
C GLU A 131 4.08 0.26 -0.24
N TRP A 132 5.16 -0.40 -0.64
CA TRP A 132 5.19 -1.85 -0.84
C TRP A 132 5.56 -2.58 0.45
N PRO A 133 4.66 -3.38 1.06
CA PRO A 133 4.88 -3.98 2.39
C PRO A 133 6.18 -4.79 2.51
N ARG A 134 6.57 -5.49 1.42
CA ARG A 134 7.82 -6.26 1.38
C ARG A 134 9.05 -5.36 1.47
N GLN A 135 9.07 -4.25 0.73
CA GLN A 135 10.18 -3.29 0.77
C GLN A 135 10.21 -2.58 2.14
N GLN A 136 9.04 -2.20 2.64
CA GLN A 136 8.87 -1.59 3.96
C GLN A 136 9.48 -2.47 5.06
N ALA A 137 9.16 -3.76 5.07
CA ALA A 137 9.68 -4.72 6.04
C ALA A 137 11.21 -4.84 5.96
N VAL A 138 11.77 -4.87 4.75
CA VAL A 138 13.22 -4.90 4.53
C VAL A 138 13.90 -3.66 5.10
N GLY A 139 13.39 -2.46 4.78
CA GLY A 139 13.91 -1.20 5.28
C GLY A 139 13.88 -1.14 6.81
N LYS A 140 12.71 -1.39 7.42
CA LYS A 140 12.53 -1.42 8.88
C LYS A 140 13.48 -2.40 9.56
N ALA A 141 13.60 -3.63 9.04
CA ALA A 141 14.51 -4.63 9.59
C ALA A 141 15.99 -4.18 9.53
N GLY A 142 16.39 -3.54 8.44
CA GLY A 142 17.74 -2.96 8.30
C GLY A 142 18.00 -1.83 9.30
N LEU A 143 17.05 -0.89 9.44
CA LEU A 143 17.12 0.19 10.42
C LEU A 143 17.25 -0.35 11.85
N TYR A 144 16.44 -1.34 12.23
CA TYR A 144 16.52 -1.97 13.55
C TYR A 144 17.80 -2.77 13.76
N ALA A 145 18.37 -3.38 12.71
CA ALA A 145 19.68 -4.03 12.82
C ALA A 145 20.80 -3.01 13.10
N LEU A 146 20.78 -1.85 12.43
CA LEU A 146 21.71 -0.76 12.69
C LEU A 146 21.53 -0.21 14.12
N ALA A 147 20.28 0.06 14.52
CA ALA A 147 19.96 0.58 15.84
C ALA A 147 20.34 -0.39 16.97
N ARG A 148 20.13 -1.70 16.79
CA ARG A 148 20.59 -2.72 17.75
C ARG A 148 22.12 -2.74 17.90
N ARG A 149 22.85 -2.45 16.83
CA ARG A 149 24.32 -2.49 16.82
C ARG A 149 24.96 -1.23 17.39
N TYR A 150 24.40 -0.06 17.07
CA TYR A 150 25.00 1.24 17.39
C TYR A 150 24.24 2.05 18.45
N GLY A 151 23.02 1.62 18.82
CA GLY A 151 22.08 2.36 19.66
C GLY A 151 21.17 3.28 18.84
N ASN A 152 19.94 3.49 19.32
CA ASN A 152 18.96 4.34 18.65
C ASN A 152 19.48 5.77 18.50
N GLU A 153 20.06 6.35 19.56
CA GLU A 153 20.62 7.71 19.54
C GLU A 153 21.65 7.92 18.41
N ALA A 154 22.53 6.94 18.19
CA ALA A 154 23.57 7.05 17.17
C ALA A 154 23.02 6.95 15.74
N ILE A 155 21.89 6.25 15.54
CA ILE A 155 21.21 6.17 14.24
C ILE A 155 20.35 7.41 14.02
N LEU A 156 19.66 7.89 15.06
CA LEU A 156 18.90 9.14 15.00
C LEU A 156 19.80 10.35 14.72
N ALA A 157 21.04 10.37 15.22
CA ALA A 157 21.99 11.44 14.90
C ALA A 157 22.42 11.47 13.42
N ASP A 158 22.31 10.34 12.71
CA ASP A 158 22.65 10.23 11.28
C ASP A 158 21.44 10.46 10.35
N LEU A 159 20.21 10.31 10.87
CA LEU A 159 18.99 10.60 10.10
C LEU A 159 18.76 12.11 10.07
N GLY A 160 18.64 12.68 8.87
CA GLY A 160 18.32 14.10 8.68
C GLY A 160 16.85 14.42 8.95
N ASP A 161 16.54 15.72 8.97
CA ASP A 161 15.17 16.23 9.13
C ASP A 161 14.55 16.73 7.80
N GLU A 162 15.35 16.83 6.72
CA GLU A 162 14.89 17.37 5.43
C GLU A 162 13.95 16.39 4.70
N ARG A 163 14.27 15.10 4.72
CA ARG A 163 13.58 14.06 3.96
C ARG A 163 12.45 13.43 4.78
N PRO A 164 11.23 13.29 4.22
CA PRO A 164 10.14 12.64 4.93
C PRO A 164 10.45 11.18 5.30
N GLU A 165 11.22 10.46 4.50
CA GLU A 165 11.58 9.07 4.78
C GLU A 165 12.51 8.96 6.00
N ASP A 166 13.42 9.92 6.17
CA ASP A 166 14.31 9.98 7.33
C ASP A 166 13.50 10.35 8.58
N ARG A 167 12.56 11.32 8.48
CA ARG A 167 11.64 11.66 9.58
C ARG A 167 10.74 10.48 9.97
N ALA A 168 10.18 9.75 9.02
CA ALA A 168 9.40 8.54 9.27
C ALA A 168 10.25 7.45 9.97
N ALA A 169 11.49 7.25 9.53
CA ALA A 169 12.42 6.33 10.17
C ALA A 169 12.74 6.72 11.62
N ARG A 170 12.84 8.02 11.92
CA ARG A 170 13.03 8.52 13.29
C ARG A 170 11.86 8.14 14.19
N LEU A 171 10.61 8.29 13.75
CA LEU A 171 9.43 7.93 14.54
C LEU A 171 9.42 6.46 14.97
N GLY A 172 9.86 5.57 14.08
CA GLY A 172 9.95 4.13 14.37
C GLY A 172 11.09 3.74 15.33
N LEU A 173 12.04 4.64 15.59
CA LEU A 173 13.22 4.42 16.45
C LEU A 173 13.18 5.24 17.75
N GLN A 174 12.35 6.28 17.82
CA GLN A 174 12.20 7.17 18.97
C GLN A 174 11.19 6.64 19.98
N ASP A 175 11.27 7.18 21.19
CA ASP A 175 10.22 6.99 22.20
C ASP A 175 8.92 7.65 21.74
N GLU A 176 7.81 7.00 22.05
CA GLU A 176 6.45 7.41 21.69
C GLU A 176 6.14 8.85 22.11
N GLU A 177 6.76 9.34 23.19
CA GLU A 177 6.57 10.69 23.67
C GLU A 177 6.90 11.74 22.60
N LEU A 178 7.97 11.54 21.82
CA LEU A 178 8.39 12.50 20.81
C LEU A 178 7.50 12.45 19.57
N ASN A 179 6.75 11.36 19.36
CA ASN A 179 5.95 11.14 18.17
C ASN A 179 4.72 12.04 18.09
N VAL A 180 4.19 12.55 19.22
CA VAL A 180 3.00 13.41 19.21
C VAL A 180 3.23 14.72 18.44
N PHE A 181 4.44 15.25 18.45
CA PHE A 181 4.78 16.48 17.73
C PHE A 181 4.82 16.27 16.21
N ALA A 182 5.06 15.04 15.76
CA ALA A 182 5.08 14.69 14.34
C ALA A 182 3.67 14.62 13.71
N LEU A 183 2.61 14.72 14.51
CA LEU A 183 1.25 14.97 13.98
C LEU A 183 1.16 16.30 13.21
N ALA A 184 2.10 17.23 13.44
CA ALA A 184 2.22 18.48 12.70
C ALA A 184 3.25 18.43 11.55
N ASP A 185 3.78 17.26 11.19
CA ASP A 185 4.72 17.13 10.08
C ASP A 185 4.09 17.64 8.77
N PRO A 186 4.81 18.42 7.95
CA PRO A 186 4.30 18.88 6.67
C PRO A 186 4.05 17.73 5.66
N ASP A 187 4.69 16.57 5.84
CA ASP A 187 4.40 15.38 5.06
C ASP A 187 3.31 14.54 5.74
N ARG A 188 2.18 14.37 5.03
CA ARG A 188 1.01 13.67 5.57
C ARG A 188 1.26 12.18 5.84
N SER A 189 2.16 11.51 5.12
CA SER A 189 2.53 10.13 5.43
C SER A 189 3.29 10.04 6.75
N VAL A 190 4.13 11.02 7.06
CA VAL A 190 4.84 11.09 8.36
C VAL A 190 3.85 11.35 9.49
N ALA A 191 2.93 12.30 9.32
CA ALA A 191 1.88 12.56 10.31
C ALA A 191 0.92 11.35 10.49
N PHE A 192 0.60 10.64 9.40
CA PHE A 192 -0.18 9.41 9.44
C PHE A 192 0.56 8.26 10.16
N LEU A 193 1.87 8.12 9.95
CA LEU A 193 2.66 7.16 10.71
C LEU A 193 2.68 7.54 12.19
N ALA A 194 2.91 8.81 12.51
CA ALA A 194 2.89 9.31 13.88
C ALA A 194 1.58 8.98 14.60
N GLN A 195 0.42 9.26 13.98
CA GLN A 195 -0.87 8.94 14.61
C GLN A 195 -1.05 7.45 14.86
N SER A 196 -0.56 6.59 13.97
CA SER A 196 -0.69 5.13 14.10
C SER A 196 0.18 4.53 15.21
N LEU A 197 1.21 5.25 15.66
CA LEU A 197 2.13 4.81 16.69
C LEU A 197 1.76 5.30 18.10
N LEU A 198 0.81 6.23 18.21
CA LEU A 198 0.40 6.81 19.50
C LEU A 198 -0.63 5.92 20.19
N THR A 199 -0.44 5.71 21.48
CA THR A 199 -1.25 4.85 22.34
C THR A 199 -1.71 5.54 23.63
N ASP A 200 -1.14 6.72 23.96
CA ASP A 200 -1.51 7.51 25.14
C ASP A 200 -2.65 8.52 24.83
N GLU A 201 -3.86 8.17 25.28
CA GLU A 201 -5.04 9.03 25.16
C GLU A 201 -4.92 10.37 25.90
N HIS A 202 -4.31 10.39 27.09
CA HIS A 202 -4.19 11.61 27.89
C HIS A 202 -3.28 12.62 27.19
N ARG A 203 -2.20 12.11 26.59
CA ARG A 203 -1.28 12.91 25.78
C ARG A 203 -1.96 13.48 24.55
N LEU A 204 -2.73 12.68 23.83
CA LEU A 204 -3.50 13.14 22.66
C LEU A 204 -4.50 14.25 23.04
N ARG A 205 -5.23 14.08 24.15
CA ARG A 205 -6.14 15.10 24.68
C ARG A 205 -5.42 16.39 25.08
N ALA A 206 -4.24 16.31 25.68
CA ALA A 206 -3.43 17.48 25.99
C ALA A 206 -2.97 18.20 24.70
N TYR A 207 -2.46 17.44 23.73
CA TYR A 207 -1.91 17.96 22.49
C TYR A 207 -2.96 18.67 21.62
N LEU A 208 -4.23 18.25 21.63
CA LEU A 208 -5.30 18.92 20.87
C LEU A 208 -5.40 20.44 21.13
N ASN A 209 -5.08 20.88 22.34
CA ASN A 209 -5.09 22.30 22.71
C ASN A 209 -3.83 23.04 22.25
N GLU A 210 -2.70 22.35 22.18
CA GLU A 210 -1.37 22.90 21.89
C GLU A 210 -0.97 22.80 20.42
N ALA A 211 -1.62 21.91 19.67
CA ALA A 211 -1.27 21.59 18.31
C ALA A 211 -1.25 22.84 17.41
N PRO A 212 -0.17 23.04 16.63
CA PRO A 212 0.09 24.29 15.92
C PRO A 212 -0.80 24.51 14.69
N THR A 213 -1.44 23.46 14.18
CA THR A 213 -2.26 23.50 12.96
C THR A 213 -3.57 22.74 13.13
N THR A 214 -4.57 23.08 12.30
CA THR A 214 -5.83 22.34 12.25
C THR A 214 -5.63 20.89 11.81
N GLU A 215 -4.74 20.63 10.84
CA GLU A 215 -4.44 19.26 10.41
C GLU A 215 -3.84 18.41 11.55
N ALA A 216 -2.93 18.98 12.35
CA ALA A 216 -2.37 18.29 13.52
C ALA A 216 -3.44 17.97 14.58
N LYS A 217 -4.40 18.88 14.79
CA LYS A 217 -5.54 18.63 15.69
C LYS A 217 -6.43 17.50 15.16
N LEU A 218 -6.67 17.45 13.86
CA LEU A 218 -7.47 16.40 13.24
C LEU A 218 -6.76 15.05 13.28
N TRP A 219 -5.44 15.00 13.07
CA TRP A 219 -4.66 13.77 13.27
C TRP A 219 -4.71 13.29 14.72
N ALA A 220 -4.61 14.20 15.70
CA ALA A 220 -4.74 13.85 17.11
C ALA A 220 -6.15 13.34 17.45
N ALA A 221 -7.19 13.98 16.92
CA ALA A 221 -8.58 13.53 17.10
C ALA A 221 -8.82 12.16 16.46
N TYR A 222 -8.21 11.90 15.29
CA TYR A 222 -8.31 10.62 14.59
C TYR A 222 -7.58 9.51 15.34
N ALA A 223 -6.37 9.78 15.85
CA ALA A 223 -5.64 8.86 16.72
C ALA A 223 -6.46 8.52 17.97
N LEU A 224 -7.05 9.53 18.60
CA LEU A 224 -7.86 9.34 19.81
C LEU A 224 -9.09 8.48 19.53
N TYR A 225 -9.79 8.73 18.41
CA TYR A 225 -10.91 7.90 17.97
C TYR A 225 -10.49 6.44 17.75
N HIS A 226 -9.34 6.17 17.13
CA HIS A 226 -8.86 4.79 16.95
C HIS A 226 -8.55 4.07 18.26
N LEU A 227 -8.18 4.80 19.31
CA LEU A 227 -7.91 4.24 20.63
C LEU A 227 -9.18 4.01 21.44
N THR A 228 -10.16 4.93 21.35
CA THR A 228 -11.35 4.93 22.21
C THR A 228 -12.61 4.38 21.55
N GLU A 229 -12.64 4.34 20.22
CA GLU A 229 -13.82 4.12 19.39
C GLU A 229 -15.00 5.09 19.70
N ASP A 230 -14.73 6.22 20.36
CA ASP A 230 -15.74 7.20 20.76
C ASP A 230 -16.06 8.19 19.63
N ALA A 231 -17.05 7.84 18.82
CA ALA A 231 -17.54 8.70 17.73
C ALA A 231 -18.18 10.00 18.24
N ALA A 232 -18.73 10.04 19.46
CA ALA A 232 -19.34 11.24 20.01
C ALA A 232 -18.26 12.25 20.43
N GLU A 233 -17.17 11.78 21.03
CA GLU A 233 -15.99 12.59 21.33
C GLU A 233 -15.38 13.16 20.03
N ALA A 234 -15.15 12.29 19.02
CA ALA A 234 -14.65 12.70 17.71
C ALA A 234 -15.53 13.80 17.07
N ARG A 235 -16.86 13.63 17.09
CA ARG A 235 -17.80 14.60 16.55
C ARG A 235 -17.79 15.92 17.32
N ALA A 236 -17.73 15.87 18.66
CA ALA A 236 -17.63 17.08 19.48
C ALA A 236 -16.35 17.87 19.19
N MET A 237 -15.22 17.18 19.00
CA MET A 237 -13.95 17.80 18.60
C MET A 237 -14.05 18.41 17.20
N TYR A 238 -14.61 17.68 16.23
CA TYR A 238 -14.80 18.17 14.88
C TYR A 238 -15.68 19.43 14.83
N ASP A 239 -16.77 19.44 15.60
CA ASP A 239 -17.66 20.59 15.77
C ASP A 239 -16.93 21.78 16.41
N HIS A 240 -16.14 21.54 17.46
CA HIS A 240 -15.34 22.57 18.12
C HIS A 240 -14.30 23.22 17.19
N LEU A 241 -13.71 22.44 16.28
CA LEU A 241 -12.78 22.93 15.26
C LEU A 241 -13.46 23.66 14.11
N GLY A 242 -14.79 23.79 14.11
CA GLY A 242 -15.55 24.46 13.07
C GLY A 242 -15.81 23.61 11.83
N ARG A 243 -15.80 22.27 11.97
CA ARG A 243 -16.01 21.31 10.88
C ARG A 243 -15.12 21.54 9.66
N PRO A 244 -13.78 21.59 9.83
CA PRO A 244 -12.86 21.81 8.71
C PRO A 244 -13.04 20.75 7.62
N ARG A 245 -13.07 21.17 6.36
CA ARG A 245 -13.25 20.30 5.19
C ARG A 245 -12.20 20.59 4.13
N VAL A 246 -11.93 19.61 3.26
CA VAL A 246 -11.20 19.85 2.02
C VAL A 246 -12.19 20.42 1.01
N GLU A 247 -12.01 21.67 0.62
CA GLU A 247 -12.85 22.33 -0.36
C GLU A 247 -12.49 21.87 -1.77
N VAL A 248 -13.45 21.27 -2.47
CA VAL A 248 -13.30 20.82 -3.86
C VAL A 248 -14.28 21.62 -4.72
N ALA A 249 -13.74 22.48 -5.59
CA ALA A 249 -14.56 23.35 -6.43
C ALA A 249 -15.51 22.53 -7.33
N GLY A 250 -16.81 22.84 -7.27
CA GLY A 250 -17.85 22.19 -8.06
C GLY A 250 -18.42 20.89 -7.44
N LEU A 251 -17.81 20.35 -6.39
CA LEU A 251 -18.30 19.14 -5.71
C LEU A 251 -19.44 19.51 -4.74
N ASP A 252 -20.67 19.16 -5.07
CA ASP A 252 -21.82 19.33 -4.17
C ASP A 252 -21.88 18.27 -3.06
N GLU A 253 -22.75 18.50 -2.07
CA GLU A 253 -22.88 17.66 -0.87
C GLU A 253 -23.39 16.24 -1.18
N GLU A 254 -24.16 16.02 -2.25
CA GLU A 254 -24.64 14.68 -2.60
C GLU A 254 -23.47 13.82 -3.09
N LEU A 255 -22.68 14.35 -4.04
CA LEU A 255 -21.47 13.69 -4.54
C LEU A 255 -20.40 13.54 -3.46
N ARG A 256 -20.18 14.58 -2.66
CA ARG A 256 -19.25 14.56 -1.54
C ARG A 256 -19.63 13.46 -0.55
N GLY A 257 -20.90 13.39 -0.15
CA GLY A 257 -21.38 12.41 0.83
C GLY A 257 -21.09 10.97 0.40
N VAL A 258 -21.40 10.62 -0.84
CA VAL A 258 -21.16 9.25 -1.34
C VAL A 258 -19.66 8.96 -1.49
N ILE A 259 -18.87 9.90 -1.98
CA ILE A 259 -17.42 9.73 -2.18
C ILE A 259 -16.70 9.60 -0.83
N VAL A 260 -17.01 10.47 0.13
CA VAL A 260 -16.40 10.46 1.45
C VAL A 260 -16.72 9.16 2.18
N HIS A 261 -17.98 8.74 2.18
CA HIS A 261 -18.38 7.51 2.88
C HIS A 261 -17.92 6.22 2.21
N GLU A 262 -17.66 6.25 0.90
CA GLU A 262 -17.06 5.11 0.21
C GLU A 262 -15.55 5.03 0.44
N TYR A 263 -14.82 6.14 0.27
CA TYR A 263 -13.36 6.08 0.12
C TYR A 263 -12.58 6.58 1.33
N ALA A 264 -13.09 7.53 2.12
CA ALA A 264 -12.28 8.18 3.15
C ALA A 264 -11.93 7.27 4.33
N GLY A 265 -12.73 6.24 4.60
CA GLY A 265 -12.42 5.25 5.64
C GLY A 265 -11.20 4.38 5.31
N GLY A 266 -11.05 4.01 4.03
CA GLY A 266 -9.97 3.16 3.52
C GLY A 266 -8.89 3.90 2.73
N CYS A 267 -8.92 5.23 2.72
CA CYS A 267 -7.96 6.02 1.94
C CYS A 267 -6.52 5.81 2.42
N GLU A 268 -5.56 6.14 1.56
CA GLU A 268 -4.13 5.92 1.79
C GLU A 268 -3.52 6.95 2.76
N GLU A 269 -2.30 6.67 3.23
CA GLU A 269 -1.59 7.42 4.27
C GLU A 269 -1.43 8.92 3.96
N ARG A 270 -1.36 9.28 2.67
CA ARG A 270 -1.15 10.67 2.20
C ARG A 270 -2.42 11.51 2.17
N SER A 271 -3.58 10.91 2.46
CA SER A 271 -4.86 11.62 2.45
C SER A 271 -4.92 12.68 3.53
N ASP A 272 -5.61 13.78 3.23
CA ASP A 272 -5.87 14.83 4.21
C ASP A 272 -6.69 14.28 5.41
N PRO A 273 -6.30 14.57 6.66
CA PRO A 273 -7.05 14.11 7.83
C PRO A 273 -8.48 14.63 7.88
N ARG A 274 -8.80 15.75 7.19
CA ARG A 274 -10.16 16.26 7.08
C ARG A 274 -11.11 15.25 6.44
N TRP A 275 -10.67 14.49 5.43
CA TRP A 275 -11.50 13.45 4.82
C TRP A 275 -11.83 12.33 5.82
N ARG A 276 -10.83 11.90 6.58
CA ARG A 276 -10.95 10.82 7.58
C ARG A 276 -11.85 11.21 8.74
N ILE A 277 -11.71 12.43 9.25
CA ILE A 277 -12.57 12.91 10.34
C ILE A 277 -13.99 13.16 9.83
N GLU A 278 -14.15 13.66 8.61
CA GLU A 278 -15.47 13.92 8.04
C GLU A 278 -16.31 12.65 7.97
N VAL A 279 -15.78 11.56 7.39
CA VAL A 279 -16.52 10.28 7.28
C VAL A 279 -16.95 9.72 8.64
N LEU A 280 -16.16 9.95 9.69
CA LEU A 280 -16.51 9.54 11.06
C LEU A 280 -17.59 10.43 11.67
N CYS A 281 -17.60 11.72 11.33
CA CYS A 281 -18.44 12.71 11.97
C CYS A 281 -19.74 12.98 11.22
N THR A 282 -19.87 12.60 9.95
CA THR A 282 -21.09 12.77 9.14
C THR A 282 -21.92 11.49 9.07
N GLU A 283 -23.21 11.64 8.76
CA GLU A 283 -24.09 10.49 8.55
C GLU A 283 -23.89 9.93 7.14
N PRO A 284 -23.76 8.59 6.99
CA PRO A 284 -23.65 7.99 5.67
C PRO A 284 -24.92 8.22 4.85
N PRO A 285 -24.79 8.44 3.53
CA PRO A 285 -25.95 8.49 2.66
C PRO A 285 -26.70 7.15 2.69
N ALA A 286 -28.01 7.20 2.47
CA ALA A 286 -28.82 5.98 2.38
C ALA A 286 -28.31 5.12 1.22
N ARG A 287 -27.90 3.89 1.52
CA ARG A 287 -27.46 2.95 0.48
C ARG A 287 -28.64 2.63 -0.45
N PRO A 288 -28.47 2.72 -1.78
CA PRO A 288 -29.54 2.38 -2.70
C PRO A 288 -29.84 0.87 -2.64
N ASP A 289 -31.11 0.52 -2.78
CA ASP A 289 -31.49 -0.83 -3.18
C ASP A 289 -31.04 -1.02 -4.63
N GLN A 290 -29.98 -1.81 -4.82
CA GLN A 290 -29.36 -1.98 -6.13
C GLN A 290 -30.29 -2.67 -7.12
N ASP A 291 -31.08 -3.65 -6.69
CA ASP A 291 -32.00 -4.38 -7.55
C ASP A 291 -33.14 -3.46 -7.99
N GLU A 292 -33.68 -2.65 -7.07
CA GLU A 292 -34.70 -1.65 -7.40
C GLU A 292 -34.14 -0.60 -8.36
N GLN A 293 -32.93 -0.11 -8.10
CA GLN A 293 -32.27 0.89 -8.94
C GLN A 293 -32.03 0.36 -10.36
N LEU A 294 -31.47 -0.83 -10.49
CA LEU A 294 -31.23 -1.46 -11.79
C LEU A 294 -32.54 -1.76 -12.53
N GLY A 295 -33.56 -2.27 -11.82
CA GLY A 295 -34.88 -2.47 -12.39
C GLY A 295 -35.50 -1.18 -12.91
N ARG A 296 -35.34 -0.08 -12.18
CA ARG A 296 -35.80 1.25 -12.60
C ARG A 296 -35.05 1.76 -13.84
N ALA A 297 -33.73 1.60 -13.89
CA ALA A 297 -32.92 1.99 -15.05
C ALA A 297 -33.34 1.20 -16.30
N MET A 298 -33.46 -0.13 -16.18
CA MET A 298 -33.93 -1.00 -17.27
C MET A 298 -35.32 -0.62 -17.77
N ALA A 299 -36.26 -0.35 -16.85
CA ALA A 299 -37.61 0.06 -17.21
C ALA A 299 -37.62 1.41 -17.94
N ALA A 300 -36.83 2.38 -17.48
CA ALA A 300 -36.71 3.70 -18.11
C ALA A 300 -36.14 3.61 -19.53
N LEU A 301 -35.06 2.85 -19.71
CA LEU A 301 -34.44 2.62 -21.02
C LEU A 301 -35.41 1.88 -21.96
N THR A 302 -36.10 0.85 -21.47
CA THR A 302 -37.11 0.12 -22.26
C THR A 302 -38.26 1.05 -22.70
N ALA A 303 -38.77 1.88 -21.79
CA ALA A 303 -39.84 2.84 -22.08
C ALA A 303 -39.42 3.90 -23.11
N ALA A 304 -38.13 4.25 -23.15
CA ALA A 304 -37.53 5.11 -24.16
C ALA A 304 -37.25 4.41 -25.51
N GLY A 305 -37.64 3.14 -25.64
CA GLY A 305 -37.55 2.37 -26.88
C GLY A 305 -36.20 1.69 -27.11
N PHE A 306 -35.36 1.58 -26.08
CA PHE A 306 -34.15 0.74 -26.12
C PHE A 306 -34.49 -0.73 -25.81
N GLU A 307 -33.58 -1.63 -26.17
CA GLU A 307 -33.59 -3.05 -25.77
C GLU A 307 -32.39 -3.29 -24.85
N PRO A 308 -32.44 -2.86 -23.57
CA PRO A 308 -31.31 -2.96 -22.67
C PRO A 308 -30.98 -4.43 -22.37
N ALA A 309 -29.70 -4.79 -22.46
CA ALA A 309 -29.22 -6.07 -21.96
C ALA A 309 -29.31 -6.13 -20.42
N SER A 310 -29.27 -7.35 -19.86
CA SER A 310 -29.19 -7.52 -18.41
C SER A 310 -27.98 -6.77 -17.84
N PRO A 311 -28.13 -6.02 -16.72
CA PRO A 311 -27.02 -5.36 -16.07
C PRO A 311 -25.93 -6.36 -15.66
N VAL A 312 -24.67 -5.97 -15.84
CA VAL A 312 -23.50 -6.76 -15.45
C VAL A 312 -22.62 -5.90 -14.54
N SER A 313 -22.19 -6.41 -13.38
CA SER A 313 -21.26 -5.66 -12.51
C SER A 313 -19.95 -5.37 -13.23
N ALA A 314 -19.27 -4.28 -12.86
CA ALA A 314 -18.00 -3.89 -13.47
C ALA A 314 -16.96 -5.02 -13.49
N GLY A 315 -16.78 -5.73 -12.36
CA GLY A 315 -15.85 -6.86 -12.27
C GLY A 315 -16.19 -8.00 -13.23
N ASN A 316 -17.48 -8.33 -13.37
CA ASN A 316 -17.92 -9.34 -14.33
C ASN A 316 -17.78 -8.88 -15.79
N HIS A 317 -18.01 -7.60 -16.06
CA HIS A 317 -17.84 -7.02 -17.39
C HIS A 317 -16.37 -7.07 -17.84
N HIS A 318 -15.44 -6.75 -16.94
CA HIS A 318 -14.00 -6.78 -17.18
C HIS A 318 -13.36 -8.16 -16.94
N GLN A 319 -14.15 -9.14 -16.47
CA GLN A 319 -13.73 -10.52 -16.14
C GLN A 319 -12.66 -10.62 -15.04
N GLN A 320 -12.48 -9.57 -14.26
CA GLN A 320 -11.56 -9.49 -13.13
C GLN A 320 -11.92 -8.32 -12.21
N GLY A 321 -11.48 -8.40 -10.96
CA GLY A 321 -11.62 -7.29 -10.02
C GLY A 321 -13.03 -7.03 -9.50
N GLU A 322 -13.19 -5.90 -8.82
CA GLU A 322 -14.45 -5.40 -8.28
C GLU A 322 -14.65 -3.93 -8.68
N GLY A 323 -15.86 -3.39 -8.49
CA GLY A 323 -16.14 -2.01 -8.84
C GLY A 323 -17.48 -1.49 -8.32
N THR A 324 -17.69 -0.18 -8.45
CA THR A 324 -18.82 0.55 -7.88
C THR A 324 -19.91 0.86 -8.90
N TYR A 325 -20.04 0.03 -9.95
CA TYR A 325 -21.07 0.23 -10.97
C TYR A 325 -21.47 -1.06 -11.72
N HIS A 326 -22.61 -0.98 -12.39
CA HIS A 326 -23.09 -1.96 -13.36
C HIS A 326 -23.11 -1.37 -14.77
N VAL A 327 -22.82 -2.20 -15.76
CA VAL A 327 -22.87 -1.89 -17.19
C VAL A 327 -24.17 -2.43 -17.78
N ILE A 328 -24.88 -1.58 -18.52
CA ILE A 328 -26.07 -1.93 -19.29
C ILE A 328 -25.80 -1.58 -20.76
N ALA A 329 -25.75 -2.59 -21.62
CA ALA A 329 -25.57 -2.38 -23.06
C ALA A 329 -26.89 -2.01 -23.75
N CYS A 330 -26.88 -0.97 -24.58
CA CYS A 330 -28.02 -0.44 -25.30
C CYS A 330 -27.62 -0.05 -26.74
N ARG A 331 -28.03 -0.82 -27.76
CA ARG A 331 -27.84 -0.49 -29.20
C ARG A 331 -26.44 0.04 -29.59
N GLY A 332 -25.37 -0.54 -29.03
CA GLY A 332 -23.99 -0.13 -29.30
C GLY A 332 -23.39 0.89 -28.33
N ASN A 333 -24.19 1.42 -27.41
CA ASN A 333 -23.75 2.29 -26.31
C ASN A 333 -23.74 1.54 -24.98
N LEU A 334 -22.92 2.01 -24.04
CA LEU A 334 -22.87 1.51 -22.67
C LEU A 334 -23.38 2.59 -21.72
N VAL A 335 -24.33 2.20 -20.87
CA VAL A 335 -24.77 3.00 -19.73
C VAL A 335 -24.19 2.37 -18.47
N HIS A 336 -23.61 3.18 -17.61
CA HIS A 336 -23.11 2.77 -16.31
C HIS A 336 -24.03 3.29 -15.21
N ILE A 337 -24.41 2.41 -14.28
CA ILE A 337 -25.25 2.74 -13.12
C ILE A 337 -24.41 2.51 -11.87
N SER A 338 -24.13 3.59 -11.12
CA SER A 338 -23.33 3.51 -9.90
C SER A 338 -24.04 2.73 -8.80
N THR A 339 -23.29 1.99 -7.99
CA THR A 339 -23.79 1.32 -6.77
C THR A 339 -23.78 2.26 -5.57
N LEU A 340 -23.14 3.43 -5.66
CA LEU A 340 -22.99 4.39 -4.56
C LEU A 340 -24.18 5.34 -4.42
N GLY A 341 -25.05 5.39 -5.44
CA GLY A 341 -26.25 6.21 -5.45
C GLY A 341 -26.91 6.18 -6.82
N ARG A 342 -27.92 7.04 -7.01
CA ARG A 342 -28.69 7.13 -8.26
C ARG A 342 -27.93 7.93 -9.33
N PHE A 343 -26.69 7.57 -9.59
CA PHE A 343 -25.85 8.20 -10.60
C PHE A 343 -25.77 7.32 -11.84
N ALA A 344 -25.84 7.96 -13.00
CA ALA A 344 -25.69 7.31 -14.28
C ALA A 344 -24.69 8.07 -15.16
N THR A 345 -23.92 7.35 -15.97
CA THR A 345 -23.08 7.93 -17.04
C THR A 345 -23.13 7.03 -18.27
N GLY A 346 -22.54 7.48 -19.37
CA GLY A 346 -22.35 6.70 -20.57
C GLY A 346 -21.55 7.46 -21.61
N TYR A 347 -20.45 6.85 -22.07
CA TYR A 347 -19.60 7.42 -23.11
C TYR A 347 -20.36 7.39 -24.44
N ASP A 348 -20.47 8.54 -25.11
CA ASP A 348 -21.26 8.71 -26.34
C ASP A 348 -22.74 8.27 -26.22
N ALA A 349 -23.30 8.33 -25.02
CA ALA A 349 -24.68 7.91 -24.79
C ALA A 349 -25.67 8.75 -25.61
N ASP A 350 -26.64 8.05 -26.22
CA ASP A 350 -27.76 8.66 -26.91
C ASP A 350 -28.47 9.65 -25.96
N PRO A 351 -28.70 10.92 -26.35
CA PRO A 351 -29.39 11.91 -25.52
C PRO A 351 -30.74 11.42 -24.98
N THR A 352 -31.41 10.51 -25.70
CA THR A 352 -32.66 9.86 -25.30
C THR A 352 -32.46 8.97 -24.07
N ALA A 353 -31.34 8.25 -23.98
CA ALA A 353 -31.02 7.41 -22.81
C ALA A 353 -30.77 8.27 -21.57
N ARG A 354 -30.00 9.36 -21.71
CA ARG A 354 -29.80 10.35 -20.63
C ARG A 354 -31.14 10.90 -20.12
N GLN A 355 -31.98 11.41 -21.03
CA GLN A 355 -33.29 11.97 -20.66
C GLN A 355 -34.18 10.95 -19.96
N ALA A 356 -34.18 9.69 -20.41
CA ALA A 356 -34.97 8.63 -19.80
C ALA A 356 -34.53 8.33 -18.36
N LEU A 357 -33.23 8.28 -18.11
CA LEU A 357 -32.66 8.03 -16.78
C LEU A 357 -32.86 9.22 -15.85
N GLU A 358 -32.66 10.45 -16.33
CA GLU A 358 -32.95 11.66 -15.58
C GLU A 358 -34.44 11.72 -15.18
N ALA A 359 -35.35 11.39 -16.10
CA ALA A 359 -36.79 11.31 -15.82
C ALA A 359 -37.14 10.20 -14.80
N ALA A 360 -36.32 9.15 -14.71
CA ALA A 360 -36.44 8.08 -13.72
C ALA A 360 -35.80 8.44 -12.36
N GLY A 361 -35.27 9.66 -12.22
CA GLY A 361 -34.69 10.17 -10.98
C GLY A 361 -33.22 9.80 -10.78
N PHE A 362 -32.52 9.43 -11.85
CA PHE A 362 -31.06 9.35 -11.84
C PHE A 362 -30.47 10.73 -12.08
N ARG A 363 -29.34 11.00 -11.45
CA ARG A 363 -28.49 12.13 -11.78
C ARG A 363 -27.49 11.69 -12.84
N TRP A 364 -27.54 12.33 -14.00
CA TRP A 364 -26.55 12.10 -15.04
C TRP A 364 -25.24 12.81 -14.68
N ILE A 365 -24.13 12.07 -14.72
CA ILE A 365 -22.78 12.61 -14.55
C ILE A 365 -22.24 12.89 -15.96
N ASP A 366 -22.21 14.17 -16.33
CA ASP A 366 -21.66 14.64 -17.59
C ASP A 366 -20.15 14.90 -17.51
N ASP A 367 -19.52 15.27 -18.62
CA ASP A 367 -18.09 15.54 -18.69
C ASP A 367 -17.64 16.63 -17.72
N GLU A 368 -18.46 17.68 -17.52
CA GLU A 368 -18.13 18.76 -16.60
C GLU A 368 -18.13 18.29 -15.14
N THR A 369 -19.22 17.63 -14.71
CA THR A 369 -19.34 17.08 -13.36
C THR A 369 -18.33 15.96 -13.12
N GLY A 370 -18.20 15.07 -14.10
CA GLY A 370 -17.33 13.91 -14.07
C GLY A 370 -15.84 14.26 -14.04
N ALA A 371 -15.44 15.42 -14.60
CA ALA A 371 -14.07 15.91 -14.60
C ALA A 371 -13.65 16.64 -13.31
N ILE A 372 -14.57 16.88 -12.37
CA ILE A 372 -14.23 17.48 -11.06
C ILE A 372 -13.21 16.58 -10.37
N LYS A 373 -12.03 17.13 -10.07
CA LYS A 373 -10.93 16.42 -9.39
C LYS A 373 -11.10 16.51 -7.88
N VAL A 374 -11.26 15.36 -7.23
CA VAL A 374 -11.29 15.27 -5.77
C VAL A 374 -9.85 15.22 -5.26
N THR A 375 -9.36 16.36 -4.76
CA THR A 375 -7.98 16.49 -4.31
C THR A 375 -7.79 16.00 -2.89
N ASP A 376 -6.55 15.63 -2.57
CA ASP A 376 -6.11 15.25 -1.22
C ASP A 376 -6.83 14.03 -0.61
N LEU A 377 -7.66 13.32 -1.38
CA LEU A 377 -8.23 12.02 -1.07
C LEU A 377 -7.44 10.97 -1.86
N CYS A 378 -6.46 10.33 -1.22
CA CYS A 378 -5.62 9.35 -1.89
C CYS A 378 -6.32 8.00 -1.93
N VAL A 379 -6.91 7.69 -3.08
CA VAL A 379 -7.47 6.37 -3.41
C VAL A 379 -6.49 5.67 -4.33
N TYR A 380 -6.12 4.43 -4.02
CA TYR A 380 -5.30 3.61 -4.89
C TYR A 380 -6.06 3.36 -6.20
N TYR A 381 -5.42 3.51 -7.36
CA TYR A 381 -6.02 3.19 -8.67
C TYR A 381 -4.92 2.83 -9.67
N PHE A 382 -4.89 1.58 -10.13
CA PHE A 382 -3.88 1.05 -11.08
C PHE A 382 -2.44 1.41 -10.73
N GLY A 383 -2.05 1.26 -9.46
CA GLY A 383 -0.71 1.58 -8.98
C GLY A 383 -0.46 3.08 -8.73
N GLY A 384 -1.39 3.94 -9.15
CA GLY A 384 -1.37 5.38 -8.90
C GLY A 384 -2.10 5.77 -7.62
N ARG A 385 -1.68 6.90 -7.04
CA ARG A 385 -2.25 7.53 -5.84
C ARG A 385 -2.45 9.03 -6.09
N VAL A 386 -2.96 9.35 -7.27
CA VAL A 386 -3.20 10.73 -7.73
C VAL A 386 -4.66 11.12 -7.45
N PRO A 387 -4.98 12.42 -7.38
CA PRO A 387 -6.37 12.87 -7.33
C PRO A 387 -7.20 12.22 -8.44
N LEU A 388 -8.29 11.56 -8.05
CA LEU A 388 -9.24 10.95 -8.97
C LEU A 388 -10.38 11.92 -9.27
N THR A 389 -11.06 11.70 -10.39
CA THR A 389 -12.23 12.50 -10.75
C THR A 389 -13.50 11.91 -10.17
N VAL A 390 -14.57 12.71 -10.12
CA VAL A 390 -15.91 12.23 -9.72
C VAL A 390 -16.35 11.03 -10.57
N ASP A 391 -16.11 11.07 -11.88
CA ASP A 391 -16.43 9.94 -12.77
C ASP A 391 -15.70 8.65 -12.34
N THR A 392 -14.37 8.72 -12.13
CA THR A 392 -13.60 7.56 -11.67
C THR A 392 -14.04 7.06 -10.30
N LEU A 393 -14.42 7.94 -9.39
CA LEU A 393 -14.83 7.56 -8.03
C LEU A 393 -16.26 6.99 -7.99
N LEU A 394 -17.18 7.46 -8.84
CA LEU A 394 -18.54 6.92 -8.89
C LEU A 394 -18.66 5.64 -9.72
N PHE A 395 -17.78 5.47 -10.71
CA PHE A 395 -17.73 4.34 -11.62
C PHE A 395 -16.37 3.65 -11.53
N TYR A 396 -15.95 3.38 -10.30
CA TYR A 396 -14.66 2.80 -9.97
C TYR A 396 -14.61 1.33 -10.36
N TRP A 397 -13.46 0.89 -10.89
CA TRP A 397 -13.14 -0.52 -11.10
C TRP A 397 -11.63 -0.72 -10.98
N GLN A 398 -11.25 -1.83 -10.37
CA GLN A 398 -9.85 -2.23 -10.23
C GLN A 398 -9.75 -3.76 -10.25
N ASP A 399 -8.66 -4.26 -10.84
CA ASP A 399 -8.34 -5.68 -11.05
C ASP A 399 -7.96 -6.47 -9.78
#